data_AF-A0A922CXN0-F1
#
_entry.id   AF-A0A922CXN0-F1
#
_cell.length_a   1.000
_cell.length_b   1.000
_cell.length_c   1.000
_cell.angle_alpha   90.00
_cell.angle_beta   90.00
_cell.angle_gamma   90.00
#
_symmetry.space_group_name_H-M   'P 1'
#
loop_
_entity.id
_entity.type
_entity.pdbx_description
1 polymer ?
#
loop_
_entity_poly.entity_id
_entity_poly.type
_entity_poly.pdbx_seq_one_letter_code
_entity_poly.pdbx_strand_id
1 'polypeptide(L)'
;MFVTTEINEWYSKINSEINLAIDQYIPCQRVNCSCYKSVIDQDLKPFKDGITKEQYAQARTKATKYQIIDGTLFREKDCPFPARCAGIEHYLSALAPNMPNIELAINTRDWPQINRAWGHSQAPVLSFSKMRDYYDIMYPAWSFWEGGPAISLYPTGIGRWDKHRESISAAAEKWPWQKKETKAFFRGSRTSEERDALILLSRANPDIVDAQYTKNQAWKSDAV
;
A
#
# COMPACT_ATOMS: atom_id res chain seq x y z
N MET A 1 -5.34 42.91 10.75
CA MET A 1 -5.13 42.57 12.18
C MET A 1 -5.74 41.21 12.55
N PHE A 2 -6.89 40.81 12.00
CA PHE A 2 -7.48 39.47 12.25
C PHE A 2 -6.74 38.30 11.58
N VAL A 3 -6.34 38.45 10.31
CA VAL A 3 -5.62 37.40 9.53
C VAL A 3 -4.30 36.97 10.20
N THR A 4 -3.59 37.91 10.84
CA THR A 4 -2.32 37.63 11.52
C THR A 4 -2.50 36.82 12.80
N THR A 5 -3.60 37.00 13.53
CA THR A 5 -3.88 36.24 14.76
C THR A 5 -4.22 34.79 14.43
N GLU A 6 -5.06 34.56 13.43
CA GLU A 6 -5.45 33.20 12.99
C GLU A 6 -4.27 32.42 12.39
N ILE A 7 -3.40 33.07 11.61
CA ILE A 7 -2.15 32.46 11.12
C ILE A 7 -1.23 32.06 12.28
N ASN A 8 -1.10 32.93 13.28
CA ASN A 8 -0.27 32.65 14.46
C ASN A 8 -0.83 31.49 15.30
N GLU A 9 -2.17 31.36 15.39
CA GLU A 9 -2.83 30.24 16.07
C GLU A 9 -2.59 28.91 15.34
N TRP A 10 -2.77 28.87 14.01
CA TRP A 10 -2.48 27.68 13.20
C TRP A 10 -1.00 27.27 13.28
N TYR A 11 -0.10 28.24 13.17
CA TYR A 11 1.34 28.00 13.30
C TYR A 11 1.70 27.43 14.67
N SER A 12 1.16 28.02 15.75
CA SER A 12 1.36 27.56 17.11
C SER A 12 0.85 26.12 17.29
N LYS A 13 -0.36 25.84 16.81
CA LYS A 13 -0.96 24.50 16.87
C LYS A 13 -0.12 23.46 16.13
N ILE A 14 0.23 23.72 14.87
CA ILE A 14 1.04 22.79 14.06
C ILE A 14 2.39 22.53 14.72
N ASN A 15 3.06 23.56 15.22
CA ASN A 15 4.34 23.38 15.92
C ASN A 15 4.21 22.58 17.21
N SER A 16 3.13 22.79 17.97
CA SER A 16 2.85 21.99 19.16
C SER A 16 2.65 20.51 18.81
N GLU A 17 1.92 20.22 17.72
CA GLU A 17 1.71 18.85 17.24
C GLU A 17 3.01 18.22 16.72
N ILE A 18 3.86 18.98 16.01
CA ILE A 18 5.18 18.52 15.55
C ILE A 18 6.08 18.19 16.74
N ASN A 19 6.19 19.09 17.72
CA ASN A 19 7.04 18.89 18.89
C ASN A 19 6.58 17.67 19.69
N LEU A 20 5.27 17.54 19.92
CA LEU A 20 4.71 16.37 20.59
C LEU A 20 5.01 15.07 19.82
N ALA A 21 4.89 15.08 18.50
CA ALA A 21 5.19 13.91 17.67
C ALA A 21 6.68 13.53 17.72
N ILE A 22 7.58 14.52 17.73
CA ILE A 22 9.03 14.29 17.86
C ILE A 22 9.36 13.72 19.25
N ASP A 23 8.80 14.31 20.31
CA ASP A 23 9.04 13.87 21.69
C ASP A 23 8.54 12.44 21.94
N GLN A 24 7.47 12.03 21.25
CA GLN A 24 6.90 10.69 21.35
C GLN A 24 7.51 9.69 20.35
N TYR A 25 8.30 10.14 19.37
CA TYR A 25 8.83 9.27 18.33
C TYR A 25 9.93 8.36 18.89
N ILE A 26 9.72 7.05 18.77
CA ILE A 26 10.72 6.04 19.08
C ILE A 26 11.17 5.41 17.75
N PRO A 27 12.47 5.50 17.38
CA PRO A 27 12.97 4.86 16.17
C PRO A 27 12.70 3.36 16.20
N CYS A 28 12.23 2.82 15.08
CA CYS A 28 12.03 1.38 14.99
C CYS A 28 13.38 0.64 14.98
N GLN A 29 13.43 -0.52 15.63
CA GLN A 29 14.60 -1.39 15.58
C GLN A 29 14.60 -2.19 14.26
N ARG A 30 15.75 -2.23 13.58
CA ARG A 30 15.93 -2.99 12.32
C ARG A 30 16.54 -4.38 12.52
N VAL A 31 17.02 -4.68 13.72
CA VAL A 31 17.60 -5.97 14.07
C VAL A 31 16.52 -7.06 13.92
N ASN A 32 16.87 -8.20 13.33
CA ASN A 32 15.97 -9.35 13.19
C ASN A 32 14.60 -9.00 12.56
N CYS A 33 14.56 -8.06 11.61
CA CYS A 33 13.34 -7.64 10.91
C CYS A 33 12.23 -7.07 11.83
N SER A 34 12.57 -6.51 13.00
CA SER A 34 11.57 -6.11 14.01
C SER A 34 10.75 -4.86 13.69
N CYS A 35 11.19 -4.00 12.76
CA CYS A 35 10.61 -2.66 12.56
C CYS A 35 9.09 -2.69 12.29
N TYR A 36 8.60 -3.74 11.61
CA TYR A 36 7.19 -3.90 11.24
C TYR A 36 6.51 -5.09 11.94
N LYS A 37 7.14 -5.67 12.97
CA LYS A 37 6.62 -6.85 13.67
C LYS A 37 5.26 -6.61 14.32
N SER A 38 5.02 -5.42 14.87
CA SER A 38 3.75 -5.05 15.50
C SER A 38 2.55 -5.18 14.56
N VAL A 39 2.74 -4.91 13.26
CA VAL A 39 1.70 -5.06 12.23
C VAL A 39 1.37 -6.53 12.03
N ILE A 40 2.39 -7.39 11.89
CA ILE A 40 2.22 -8.84 11.76
C ILE A 40 1.49 -9.40 12.98
N ASP A 41 1.94 -9.02 14.18
CA ASP A 41 1.35 -9.49 15.44
C ASP A 41 -0.12 -9.05 15.58
N GLN A 42 -0.44 -7.81 15.20
CA GLN A 42 -1.81 -7.30 15.23
C GLN A 42 -2.72 -8.02 14.22
N ASP A 43 -2.19 -8.31 13.03
CA ASP A 43 -2.93 -8.95 11.95
C ASP A 43 -3.19 -10.43 12.22
N LEU A 44 -2.25 -11.11 12.87
CA LEU A 44 -2.37 -12.52 13.26
C LEU A 44 -3.10 -12.72 14.59
N LYS A 45 -3.23 -11.67 15.43
CA LYS A 45 -3.92 -11.73 16.73
C LYS A 45 -5.31 -12.40 16.69
N PRO A 46 -6.18 -12.15 15.69
CA PRO A 46 -7.49 -12.82 15.61
C PRO A 46 -7.40 -14.34 15.41
N PHE A 47 -6.27 -14.86 14.95
CA PHE A 47 -6.05 -16.27 14.60
C PHE A 47 -5.09 -16.97 15.58
N LYS A 48 -4.85 -16.37 16.76
CA LYS A 48 -3.89 -16.88 17.76
C LYS A 48 -4.21 -18.30 18.26
N ASP A 49 -5.47 -18.69 18.23
CA ASP A 49 -5.97 -19.99 18.72
C ASP A 49 -5.94 -21.07 17.61
N GLY A 50 -5.39 -20.73 16.43
CA GLY A 50 -5.30 -21.59 15.27
C GLY A 50 -6.22 -21.15 14.12
N ILE A 51 -6.01 -21.76 12.95
CA ILE A 51 -6.82 -21.57 11.75
C ILE A 51 -7.46 -22.92 11.41
N THR A 52 -8.79 -22.99 11.41
CA THR A 52 -9.50 -24.22 11.04
C THR A 52 -9.59 -24.38 9.52
N LYS A 53 -9.90 -25.61 9.07
CA LYS A 53 -10.12 -25.90 7.64
C LYS A 53 -11.30 -25.10 7.09
N GLU A 54 -12.32 -24.87 7.90
CA GLU A 54 -13.52 -24.11 7.54
C GLU A 54 -13.19 -22.63 7.36
N GLN A 55 -12.40 -22.04 8.27
CA GLN A 55 -11.92 -20.66 8.13
C GLN A 55 -11.07 -20.49 6.86
N TYR A 56 -10.18 -21.45 6.58
CA TYR A 56 -9.38 -21.43 5.36
C TYR A 56 -10.24 -21.63 4.10
N ALA A 57 -11.22 -22.52 4.13
CA ALA A 57 -12.15 -22.72 3.01
C ALA A 57 -12.92 -21.42 2.70
N GLN A 58 -13.34 -20.68 3.72
CA GLN A 58 -13.94 -19.35 3.54
C GLN A 58 -12.96 -18.36 2.91
N ALA A 59 -11.72 -18.29 3.40
CA ALA A 59 -10.68 -17.41 2.85
C ALA A 59 -10.41 -17.68 1.37
N ARG A 60 -10.36 -18.95 0.98
CA ARG A 60 -10.13 -19.39 -0.41
C ARG A 60 -11.18 -18.85 -1.38
N THR A 61 -12.43 -18.66 -0.95
CA THR A 61 -13.48 -18.09 -1.84
C THR A 61 -13.20 -16.65 -2.29
N LYS A 62 -12.24 -15.97 -1.66
CA LYS A 62 -11.93 -14.56 -1.86
C LYS A 62 -10.53 -14.30 -2.41
N ALA A 63 -9.74 -15.33 -2.66
CA ALA A 63 -8.30 -15.21 -2.86
C ALA A 63 -7.72 -16.35 -3.69
N THR A 64 -6.54 -16.13 -4.27
CA THR A 64 -5.81 -17.17 -4.98
C THR A 64 -5.12 -18.12 -3.99
N LYS A 65 -5.35 -19.42 -4.15
CA LYS A 65 -4.72 -20.47 -3.34
C LYS A 65 -3.25 -20.64 -3.71
N TYR A 66 -2.38 -20.56 -2.70
CA TYR A 66 -0.99 -21.01 -2.76
C TYR A 66 -0.74 -22.10 -1.72
N GLN A 67 0.22 -22.96 -2.00
CA GLN A 67 0.71 -23.96 -1.06
C GLN A 67 2.22 -24.02 -1.14
N ILE A 68 2.89 -24.21 -0.01
CA ILE A 68 4.27 -24.69 0.02
C ILE A 68 4.21 -26.09 0.60
N ILE A 69 4.76 -27.07 -0.13
CA ILE A 69 4.82 -28.47 0.30
C ILE A 69 6.23 -28.94 0.03
N ASP A 70 6.93 -29.36 1.08
CA ASP A 70 8.30 -29.89 1.06
C ASP A 70 9.25 -29.00 0.26
N GLY A 71 9.23 -27.69 0.57
CA GLY A 71 10.09 -26.70 -0.07
C GLY A 71 9.62 -26.22 -1.45
N THR A 72 8.54 -26.77 -1.99
CA THR A 72 8.06 -26.49 -3.35
C THR A 72 6.81 -25.60 -3.31
N LEU A 73 6.83 -24.52 -4.09
CA LEU A 73 5.68 -23.60 -4.24
C LEU A 73 4.69 -24.14 -5.29
N PHE A 74 3.42 -24.21 -4.90
CA PHE A 74 2.28 -24.53 -5.77
C PHE A 74 1.27 -23.38 -5.72
N ARG A 75 0.57 -23.16 -6.83
CA ARG A 75 -0.54 -22.22 -6.95
C ARG A 75 -1.67 -22.91 -7.68
N GLU A 76 -2.91 -22.59 -7.35
CA GLU A 76 -4.02 -22.99 -8.21
C GLU A 76 -3.90 -22.34 -9.60
N LYS A 77 -4.53 -22.94 -10.61
CA LYS A 77 -4.34 -22.54 -12.01
C LYS A 77 -4.66 -21.05 -12.23
N ASP A 78 -5.81 -20.61 -11.73
CA ASP A 78 -6.36 -19.30 -12.06
C ASP A 78 -5.79 -18.21 -11.14
N CYS A 79 -5.18 -17.18 -11.74
CA CYS A 79 -4.83 -15.93 -11.06
C CYS A 79 -5.57 -14.79 -11.77
N PRO A 80 -6.45 -14.03 -11.08
CA PRO A 80 -7.16 -12.91 -11.69
C PRO A 80 -6.24 -11.81 -12.23
N PHE A 81 -5.04 -11.67 -11.67
CA PHE A 81 -4.03 -10.69 -12.08
C PHE A 81 -2.65 -11.34 -12.21
N PRO A 82 -2.32 -12.00 -13.34
CA PRO A 82 -1.12 -12.82 -13.48
C PRO A 82 0.18 -12.10 -13.11
N ALA A 83 0.36 -10.84 -13.53
CA ALA A 83 1.55 -10.06 -13.18
C ALA A 83 1.68 -9.79 -11.66
N ARG A 84 0.54 -9.66 -10.94
CA ARG A 84 0.55 -9.52 -9.47
C ARG A 84 0.96 -10.83 -8.80
N CYS A 85 0.46 -11.97 -9.31
CA CYS A 85 0.88 -13.28 -8.85
C CYS A 85 2.39 -13.49 -9.06
N ALA A 86 2.93 -13.13 -10.22
CA ALA A 86 4.37 -13.24 -10.49
C ALA A 86 5.22 -12.39 -9.51
N GLY A 87 4.77 -11.18 -9.18
CA GLY A 87 5.42 -10.35 -8.15
C GLY A 87 5.39 -10.95 -6.74
N ILE A 88 4.34 -11.69 -6.37
CA ILE A 88 4.25 -12.44 -5.12
C ILE A 88 5.16 -13.68 -5.15
N GLU A 89 5.12 -14.41 -6.26
CA GLU A 89 5.85 -15.65 -6.50
C GLU A 89 7.37 -15.43 -6.44
N HIS A 90 7.87 -14.25 -6.83
CA HIS A 90 9.28 -13.87 -6.65
C HIS A 90 9.74 -14.07 -5.19
N TYR A 91 8.95 -13.60 -4.23
CA TYR A 91 9.27 -13.71 -2.80
C TYR A 91 8.96 -15.11 -2.26
N LEU A 92 7.80 -15.67 -2.60
CA LEU A 92 7.42 -17.00 -2.10
C LEU A 92 8.37 -18.09 -2.59
N SER A 93 8.83 -18.04 -3.83
CA SER A 93 9.76 -19.03 -4.39
C SER A 93 11.12 -18.99 -3.69
N ALA A 94 11.60 -17.80 -3.33
CA ALA A 94 12.85 -17.64 -2.57
C ALA A 94 12.73 -18.15 -1.13
N LEU A 95 11.54 -18.04 -0.51
CA LEU A 95 11.28 -18.50 0.85
C LEU A 95 10.96 -20.00 0.92
N ALA A 96 10.32 -20.56 -0.11
CA ALA A 96 9.74 -21.89 -0.08
C ALA A 96 10.68 -22.99 0.45
N PRO A 97 11.96 -23.09 0.05
CA PRO A 97 12.87 -24.13 0.55
C PRO A 97 13.08 -24.15 2.07
N ASN A 98 12.85 -23.01 2.75
CA ASN A 98 13.05 -22.85 4.19
C ASN A 98 11.74 -22.73 4.96
N MET A 99 10.59 -22.97 4.31
CA MET A 99 9.27 -22.83 4.91
C MET A 99 8.66 -24.20 5.26
N PRO A 100 7.88 -24.30 6.35
CA PRO A 100 7.08 -25.48 6.61
C PRO A 100 5.96 -25.63 5.58
N ASN A 101 5.31 -26.79 5.57
CA ASN A 101 4.13 -27.01 4.74
C ASN A 101 3.01 -26.05 5.18
N ILE A 102 2.53 -25.24 4.24
CA ILE A 102 1.55 -24.18 4.53
C ILE A 102 0.62 -23.97 3.33
N GLU A 103 -0.65 -23.66 3.61
CA GLU A 103 -1.61 -23.19 2.62
C GLU A 103 -1.91 -21.72 2.87
N LEU A 104 -1.92 -20.91 1.80
CA LEU A 104 -2.15 -19.47 1.85
C LEU A 104 -3.31 -19.10 0.93
N ALA A 105 -4.11 -18.12 1.35
CA ALA A 105 -5.18 -17.52 0.56
C ALA A 105 -4.80 -16.06 0.28
N ILE A 106 -4.20 -15.78 -0.88
CA ILE A 106 -3.65 -14.47 -1.22
C ILE A 106 -4.57 -13.72 -2.19
N ASN A 107 -5.17 -12.64 -1.71
CA ASN A 107 -5.97 -11.74 -2.53
C ASN A 107 -5.06 -10.79 -3.32
N THR A 108 -5.22 -10.83 -4.65
CA THR A 108 -4.50 -9.96 -5.59
C THR A 108 -5.33 -8.78 -6.09
N ARG A 109 -6.52 -8.53 -5.54
CA ARG A 109 -7.37 -7.37 -5.87
C ARG A 109 -6.95 -6.14 -5.06
N ASP A 110 -7.45 -4.98 -5.47
CA ASP A 110 -7.13 -3.71 -4.81
C ASP A 110 -7.78 -3.57 -3.42
N TRP A 111 -8.98 -4.14 -3.24
CA TRP A 111 -9.74 -4.04 -2.00
C TRP A 111 -9.57 -5.27 -1.10
N PRO A 112 -9.47 -5.09 0.23
CA PRO A 112 -9.54 -6.19 1.21
C PRO A 112 -10.90 -6.90 1.19
N GLN A 113 -10.99 -8.09 1.78
CA GLN A 113 -12.11 -9.02 1.55
C GLN A 113 -12.96 -9.28 2.80
N ILE A 114 -12.38 -9.26 4.00
CA ILE A 114 -13.03 -9.76 5.22
C ILE A 114 -13.34 -8.60 6.17
N ASN A 115 -14.43 -7.89 5.91
CA ASN A 115 -14.89 -6.76 6.72
C ASN A 115 -15.69 -7.21 7.96
N ARG A 116 -15.21 -6.83 9.14
CA ARG A 116 -15.81 -7.10 10.47
C ARG A 116 -17.17 -6.43 10.63
N ALA A 117 -17.29 -5.18 10.18
CA ALA A 117 -18.50 -4.38 10.31
C ALA A 117 -19.65 -4.90 9.44
N TRP A 118 -19.35 -5.73 8.43
CA TRP A 118 -20.35 -6.35 7.55
C TRP A 118 -20.75 -7.76 8.01
N GLY A 119 -20.33 -8.18 9.21
CA GLY A 119 -20.68 -9.48 9.77
C GLY A 119 -19.93 -10.65 9.14
N HIS A 120 -18.82 -10.42 8.44
CA HIS A 120 -17.98 -11.52 7.95
C HIS A 120 -17.31 -12.27 9.12
N SER A 121 -17.42 -13.60 9.09
CA SER A 121 -16.64 -14.46 9.99
C SER A 121 -15.15 -14.33 9.72
N GLN A 122 -14.34 -14.54 10.77
CA GLN A 122 -12.89 -14.51 10.70
C GLN A 122 -12.34 -15.54 9.70
N ALA A 123 -11.61 -15.06 8.70
CA ALA A 123 -10.97 -15.89 7.69
C ALA A 123 -9.60 -15.28 7.30
N PRO A 124 -8.52 -16.09 7.22
CA PRO A 124 -7.16 -15.58 6.99
C PRO A 124 -6.89 -15.32 5.51
N VAL A 125 -7.40 -14.20 4.99
CA VAL A 125 -7.07 -13.71 3.65
C VAL A 125 -5.88 -12.76 3.73
N LEU A 126 -4.86 -12.96 2.91
CA LEU A 126 -3.76 -12.01 2.78
C LEU A 126 -4.11 -10.94 1.74
N SER A 127 -4.11 -9.65 2.11
CA SER A 127 -4.39 -8.51 1.21
C SER A 127 -3.34 -7.42 1.40
N PHE A 128 -2.88 -6.75 0.33
CA PHE A 128 -1.78 -5.78 0.45
C PHE A 128 -2.14 -4.48 1.20
N SER A 129 -3.43 -4.17 1.35
CA SER A 129 -3.93 -2.94 1.99
C SER A 129 -5.26 -3.20 2.70
N LYS A 130 -5.49 -2.49 3.81
CA LYS A 130 -6.74 -2.56 4.58
C LYS A 130 -6.97 -1.36 5.50
N MET A 131 -8.18 -1.26 6.02
CA MET A 131 -8.53 -0.42 7.17
C MET A 131 -8.68 -1.26 8.45
N ARG A 132 -8.91 -0.61 9.60
CA ARG A 132 -9.00 -1.27 10.92
C ARG A 132 -10.10 -2.34 11.01
N ASP A 133 -11.18 -2.16 10.26
CA ASP A 133 -12.35 -3.04 10.28
C ASP A 133 -12.20 -4.29 9.42
N TYR A 134 -11.00 -4.65 8.97
CA TYR A 134 -10.76 -5.85 8.18
C TYR A 134 -9.97 -6.91 8.97
N TYR A 135 -10.32 -8.18 8.77
CA TYR A 135 -9.55 -9.32 9.28
C TYR A 135 -8.38 -9.69 8.36
N ASP A 136 -8.32 -9.16 7.13
CA ASP A 136 -7.24 -9.43 6.19
C ASP A 136 -5.86 -9.22 6.82
N ILE A 137 -4.90 -10.06 6.47
CA ILE A 137 -3.51 -9.99 6.94
C ILE A 137 -2.68 -9.26 5.88
N MET A 138 -1.98 -8.20 6.25
CA MET A 138 -1.18 -7.44 5.29
C MET A 138 0.05 -8.21 4.84
N TYR A 139 0.36 -8.10 3.55
CA TYR A 139 1.61 -8.57 2.97
C TYR A 139 2.23 -7.48 2.08
N PRO A 140 3.57 -7.49 1.88
CA PRO A 140 4.22 -6.55 0.98
C PRO A 140 3.66 -6.67 -0.44
N ALA A 141 3.18 -5.57 -1.01
CA ALA A 141 2.54 -5.60 -2.32
C ALA A 141 3.45 -6.18 -3.41
N TRP A 142 2.85 -6.91 -4.35
CA TRP A 142 3.52 -7.45 -5.55
C TRP A 142 4.43 -6.42 -6.25
N SER A 143 4.01 -5.16 -6.28
CA SER A 143 4.69 -4.04 -6.96
C SER A 143 6.08 -3.70 -6.40
N PHE A 144 6.50 -4.27 -5.27
CA PHE A 144 7.92 -4.21 -4.89
C PHE A 144 8.81 -4.92 -5.93
N TRP A 145 8.28 -5.93 -6.61
CA TRP A 145 8.95 -6.63 -7.71
C TRP A 145 8.29 -6.33 -9.07
N GLU A 146 7.00 -6.62 -9.25
CA GLU A 146 6.26 -6.37 -10.49
C GLU A 146 4.73 -6.40 -10.32
N GLY A 147 3.97 -6.16 -11.40
CA GLY A 147 2.51 -6.22 -11.38
C GLY A 147 1.81 -4.97 -10.82
N GLY A 148 2.56 -3.89 -10.59
CA GLY A 148 1.97 -2.57 -10.32
C GLY A 148 1.25 -1.98 -11.53
N PRO A 149 0.67 -0.76 -11.39
CA PRO A 149 -0.06 -0.11 -12.47
C PRO A 149 0.80 0.08 -13.74
N ALA A 150 0.27 -0.29 -14.90
CA ALA A 150 0.91 -0.04 -16.19
C ALA A 150 0.53 1.35 -16.71
N ILE A 151 1.55 2.17 -16.99
CA ILE A 151 1.41 3.52 -17.56
C ILE A 151 2.43 3.68 -18.69
N SER A 152 2.37 4.76 -19.47
CA SER A 152 3.29 4.99 -20.60
C SER A 152 4.77 4.91 -20.23
N LEU A 153 5.14 5.37 -19.03
CA LEU A 153 6.52 5.30 -18.50
C LEU A 153 6.91 3.90 -17.99
N TYR A 154 5.93 3.05 -17.68
CA TYR A 154 6.12 1.71 -17.15
C TYR A 154 5.17 0.73 -17.88
N PRO A 155 5.47 0.40 -19.15
CA PRO A 155 4.56 -0.38 -19.99
C PRO A 155 4.30 -1.79 -19.46
N THR A 156 5.24 -2.36 -18.68
CA THR A 156 5.12 -3.67 -18.03
C THR A 156 4.60 -3.60 -16.59
N GLY A 157 4.07 -2.45 -16.18
CA GLY A 157 3.67 -2.20 -14.79
C GLY A 157 4.81 -1.66 -13.93
N ILE A 158 4.47 -0.76 -13.00
CA ILE A 158 5.41 -0.29 -11.99
C ILE A 158 5.88 -1.49 -11.15
N GLY A 159 7.19 -1.53 -10.88
CA GLY A 159 7.85 -2.65 -10.22
C GLY A 159 9.27 -2.27 -9.83
N ARG A 160 10.08 -3.26 -9.47
CA ARG A 160 11.53 -3.13 -9.27
C ARG A 160 11.88 -2.00 -8.31
N TRP A 161 11.33 -2.08 -7.10
CA TRP A 161 11.62 -1.11 -6.04
C TRP A 161 13.11 -1.01 -5.70
N ASP A 162 13.87 -2.06 -6.00
CA ASP A 162 15.34 -2.09 -5.97
C ASP A 162 16.01 -1.11 -6.91
N LYS A 163 15.54 -1.01 -8.15
CA LYS A 163 16.05 -0.02 -9.11
C LYS A 163 15.44 1.36 -8.86
N HIS A 164 14.17 1.40 -8.47
CA HIS A 164 13.46 2.65 -8.29
C HIS A 164 14.04 3.48 -7.13
N ARG A 165 14.46 2.85 -6.02
CA ARG A 165 15.12 3.57 -4.92
C ARG A 165 16.42 4.24 -5.36
N GLU A 166 17.22 3.59 -6.20
CA GLU A 166 18.47 4.16 -6.73
C GLU A 166 18.18 5.38 -7.60
N SER A 167 17.20 5.25 -8.50
CA SER A 167 16.75 6.36 -9.36
C SER A 167 16.20 7.54 -8.55
N ILE A 168 15.44 7.30 -7.48
CA ILE A 168 14.93 8.36 -6.59
C ILE A 168 16.09 9.03 -5.86
N SER A 169 17.04 8.26 -5.31
CA SER A 169 18.21 8.80 -4.62
C SER A 169 19.04 9.72 -5.53
N ALA A 170 19.32 9.29 -6.77
CA ALA A 170 20.05 10.11 -7.72
C ALA A 170 19.28 11.39 -8.11
N ALA A 171 17.95 11.31 -8.25
CA ALA A 171 17.11 12.48 -8.50
C ALA A 171 17.10 13.45 -7.30
N ALA A 172 17.09 12.93 -6.07
CA ALA A 172 17.12 13.74 -4.86
C ALA A 172 18.44 14.51 -4.71
N GLU A 173 19.58 13.89 -5.05
CA GLU A 173 20.89 14.57 -5.07
C GLU A 173 20.94 15.69 -6.10
N LYS A 174 20.35 15.48 -7.29
CA LYS A 174 20.25 16.51 -8.33
C LYS A 174 19.37 17.69 -7.91
N TRP A 175 18.36 17.45 -7.09
CA TRP A 175 17.36 18.44 -6.65
C TRP A 175 17.36 18.63 -5.12
N PRO A 176 18.41 19.24 -4.53
CA PRO A 176 18.47 19.56 -3.11
C PRO A 176 17.36 20.53 -2.70
N TRP A 177 17.03 20.58 -1.41
CA TRP A 177 15.88 21.32 -0.87
C TRP A 177 15.75 22.75 -1.41
N GLN A 178 16.84 23.51 -1.39
CA GLN A 178 16.88 24.92 -1.80
C GLN A 178 16.64 25.13 -3.31
N LYS A 179 16.76 24.08 -4.13
CA LYS A 179 16.48 24.10 -5.57
C LYS A 179 15.08 23.60 -5.93
N LYS A 180 14.32 23.06 -4.97
CA LYS A 180 12.95 22.61 -5.21
C LYS A 180 12.03 23.82 -5.36
N GLU A 181 11.04 23.71 -6.24
CA GLU A 181 10.03 24.77 -6.39
C GLU A 181 9.14 24.83 -5.14
N THR A 182 8.84 26.04 -4.67
CA THR A 182 7.91 26.30 -3.56
C THR A 182 6.46 26.19 -4.04
N LYS A 183 6.11 25.07 -4.66
CA LYS A 183 4.80 24.78 -5.23
C LYS A 183 4.41 23.34 -4.88
N ALA A 184 3.19 23.13 -4.38
CA ALA A 184 2.69 21.79 -4.13
C ALA A 184 2.46 21.06 -5.47
N PHE A 185 2.71 19.75 -5.54
CA PHE A 185 2.66 19.00 -6.80
C PHE A 185 1.86 17.70 -6.68
N PHE A 186 1.02 17.42 -7.68
CA PHE A 186 0.34 16.13 -7.84
C PHE A 186 0.09 15.76 -9.32
N ARG A 187 0.37 14.50 -9.67
CA ARG A 187 0.00 13.90 -10.97
C ARG A 187 -0.47 12.47 -10.75
N GLY A 188 -1.71 12.18 -11.11
CA GLY A 188 -2.31 10.85 -11.01
C GLY A 188 -3.76 10.86 -11.45
N SER A 189 -4.41 9.70 -11.59
CA SER A 189 -5.81 9.65 -12.03
C SER A 189 -6.81 9.86 -10.89
N ARG A 190 -8.08 10.11 -11.22
CA ARG A 190 -9.19 10.22 -10.23
C ARG A 190 -9.64 8.84 -9.74
N THR A 191 -8.86 8.21 -8.86
CA THR A 191 -9.22 6.92 -8.22
C THR A 191 -10.02 7.09 -6.92
N SER A 192 -10.10 8.31 -6.40
CA SER A 192 -10.94 8.71 -5.26
C SER A 192 -11.29 10.19 -5.43
N GLU A 193 -12.49 10.57 -5.03
CA GLU A 193 -12.97 11.95 -5.02
C GLU A 193 -12.26 12.82 -3.97
N GLU A 194 -11.61 12.22 -2.96
CA GLU A 194 -10.80 12.92 -1.96
C GLU A 194 -9.69 13.79 -2.60
N ARG A 195 -9.32 13.52 -3.86
CA ARG A 195 -8.31 14.28 -4.61
C ARG A 195 -8.86 15.55 -5.25
N ASP A 196 -10.19 15.70 -5.39
CA ASP A 196 -10.79 16.77 -6.19
C ASP A 196 -10.50 18.15 -5.66
N ALA A 197 -10.53 18.34 -4.34
CA ALA A 197 -10.26 19.64 -3.72
C ALA A 197 -8.88 20.20 -4.09
N LEU A 198 -7.85 19.34 -4.19
CA LEU A 198 -6.51 19.75 -4.58
C LEU A 198 -6.43 20.13 -6.07
N ILE A 199 -7.15 19.40 -6.93
CA ILE A 199 -7.22 19.69 -8.37
C ILE A 199 -7.96 21.01 -8.61
N LEU A 200 -9.09 21.23 -7.94
CA LEU A 200 -9.83 22.48 -8.00
C LEU A 200 -8.99 23.66 -7.49
N LEU A 201 -8.25 23.47 -6.39
CA LEU A 201 -7.32 24.48 -5.87
C LEU A 201 -6.22 24.81 -6.88
N SER A 202 -5.64 23.82 -7.56
CA SER A 202 -4.62 24.07 -8.59
C SER A 202 -5.18 24.84 -9.79
N ARG A 203 -6.42 24.55 -10.21
CA ARG A 203 -7.09 25.30 -11.27
C ARG A 203 -7.35 26.76 -10.88
N ALA A 204 -7.74 27.00 -9.62
CA ALA A 204 -8.03 28.33 -9.11
C ALA A 204 -6.74 29.14 -8.83
N ASN A 205 -5.70 28.50 -8.29
CA ASN A 205 -4.46 29.13 -7.85
C ASN A 205 -3.22 28.33 -8.33
N PRO A 206 -2.88 28.39 -9.63
CA PRO A 206 -1.80 27.59 -10.23
C PRO A 206 -0.39 27.99 -9.73
N ASP A 207 -0.25 29.14 -9.08
CA ASP A 207 1.03 29.60 -8.52
C ASP A 207 1.43 28.88 -7.24
N ILE A 208 0.46 28.33 -6.48
CA ILE A 208 0.72 27.65 -5.21
C ILE A 208 0.59 26.12 -5.29
N VAL A 209 -0.19 25.60 -6.25
CA VAL A 209 -0.39 24.17 -6.47
C VAL A 209 -0.37 23.85 -7.96
N ASP A 210 0.43 22.87 -8.35
CA ASP A 210 0.39 22.21 -9.65
C ASP A 210 -0.13 20.76 -9.51
N ALA A 211 -1.44 20.58 -9.64
CA ALA A 211 -2.13 19.31 -9.49
C ALA A 211 -3.07 19.05 -10.67
N GLN A 212 -2.90 17.91 -11.35
CA GLN A 212 -3.70 17.56 -12.52
C GLN A 212 -4.02 16.06 -12.56
N TYR A 213 -5.22 15.76 -13.08
CA TYR A 213 -5.62 14.39 -13.34
C TYR A 213 -4.99 13.83 -14.61
N THR A 214 -4.48 12.60 -14.50
CA THR A 214 -4.13 11.75 -15.65
C THR A 214 -5.27 10.78 -15.95
N LYS A 215 -5.27 10.17 -17.15
CA LYS A 215 -6.21 9.10 -17.50
C LYS A 215 -5.68 7.75 -17.03
N ASN A 216 -6.56 6.90 -16.52
CA ASN A 216 -6.28 5.50 -16.23
C ASN A 216 -7.02 4.58 -17.21
N GLN A 217 -6.75 3.28 -17.15
CA GLN A 217 -7.35 2.28 -18.05
C GLN A 217 -8.87 2.11 -17.88
N ALA A 218 -9.44 2.62 -16.78
CA ALA A 218 -10.87 2.56 -16.47
C ALA A 218 -11.60 3.88 -16.74
N TRP A 219 -11.00 4.80 -17.51
CA TRP A 219 -11.62 6.07 -17.87
C TRP A 219 -12.88 5.83 -18.72
N LYS A 220 -14.02 6.35 -18.26
CA LYS A 220 -15.33 6.17 -18.92
C LYS A 220 -15.95 7.49 -19.42
N SER A 221 -15.67 8.61 -18.75
CA SER A 221 -16.20 9.92 -19.11
C SER A 221 -15.29 11.02 -18.57
N ASP A 222 -15.42 12.23 -19.09
CA ASP A 222 -14.78 13.41 -18.52
C ASP A 222 -15.29 13.66 -17.10
N ALA A 223 -14.40 14.11 -16.22
CA ALA A 223 -14.78 14.60 -14.90
C ALA A 223 -15.30 16.03 -15.07
N VAL A 224 -16.54 16.26 -14.66
CA VAL A 224 -17.18 17.60 -14.62
C VAL A 224 -16.41 18.50 -13.67
#